data_AF-A0A5B1B580-F1
#
_entry.id   AF-A0A5B1B580-F1
#
_cell.length_a   1.000
_cell.length_b   1.000
_cell.length_c   1.000
_cell.angle_alpha   90.00
_cell.angle_beta   90.00
_cell.angle_gamma   90.00
#
_symmetry.space_group_name_H-M   'P 1'
#
loop_
_entity.id
_entity.type
_entity.pdbx_description
1 polymer ?
#
loop_
_entity_poly.entity_id
_entity_poly.type
_entity_poly.pdbx_seq_one_letter_code
_entity_poly.pdbx_strand_id
1 'polypeptide(L)' 'RAAECIIAEIGVDMPLFGSWARLASWAGRCLGHHESAGKHQSGRSRPGAMWLAATLAQGGEAAGRSKGSY' A
#
# COMPACT_ATOMS: atom_id res chain seq x y z
N ARG A 1 7.06 -16.55 0.58
CA ARG A 1 7.94 -15.46 1.06
C ARG A 1 7.25 -14.10 1.10
N ALA A 2 6.58 -13.61 0.03
CA ALA A 2 5.83 -12.36 0.11
C ALA A 2 4.73 -12.36 1.19
N ALA A 3 3.98 -13.46 1.32
CA ALA A 3 2.95 -13.61 2.35
C ALA A 3 3.52 -13.56 3.79
N GLU A 4 4.70 -14.15 4.02
CA GLU A 4 5.35 -14.17 5.33
C GLU A 4 5.82 -12.77 5.75
N CYS A 5 6.38 -11.99 4.82
CA CYS A 5 6.76 -10.59 5.07
C CYS A 5 5.52 -9.72 5.35
N ILE A 6 4.42 -9.93 4.64
CA ILE A 6 3.17 -9.20 4.86
C ILE A 6 2.61 -9.50 6.26
N ILE A 7 2.60 -10.78 6.67
CA ILE A 7 2.12 -11.17 8.01
C ILE A 7 3.04 -10.66 9.12
N ALA A 8 4.36 -10.64 8.92
CA ALA A 8 5.30 -10.11 9.89
C ALA A 8 5.17 -8.59 10.10
N GLU A 9 4.81 -7.85 9.05
CA GLU A 9 4.69 -6.37 9.08
C GLU A 9 3.30 -5.89 9.55
N ILE A 10 2.24 -6.61 9.21
CA ILE A 10 0.84 -6.24 9.53
C ILE A 10 0.36 -6.92 10.82
N GLY A 11 0.96 -8.06 11.17
CA GLY A 11 0.38 -9.01 12.11
C GLY A 11 -0.69 -9.88 11.46
N VAL A 12 -1.14 -10.92 12.17
CA VAL A 12 -2.24 -11.80 11.73
C VAL A 12 -3.61 -11.10 11.86
N ASP A 13 -3.68 -10.02 12.65
CA ASP A 13 -4.91 -9.31 12.98
C ASP A 13 -5.19 -8.15 12.02
N MET A 14 -5.68 -8.51 10.83
CA MET A 14 -6.27 -7.58 9.86
C MET A 14 -7.44 -6.71 10.39
N PRO A 15 -8.25 -7.14 11.40
CA PRO A 15 -9.34 -6.31 11.95
C PRO A 15 -8.88 -5.01 12.60
N LEU A 16 -7.63 -4.92 13.09
CA LEU A 16 -7.08 -3.73 13.74
C LEU A 16 -7.02 -2.52 12.80
N PHE A 17 -6.87 -2.76 11.49
CA PHE A 17 -6.84 -1.70 10.49
C PHE A 17 -8.26 -1.30 10.04
N GLY A 18 -9.27 -2.14 10.25
CA GLY A 18 -10.68 -1.90 9.90
C GLY A 18 -10.99 -1.77 8.40
N SER A 19 -10.02 -1.42 7.54
CA SER A 19 -10.15 -1.45 6.08
C SER A 19 -8.81 -1.59 5.37
N TRP A 20 -8.83 -2.19 4.19
CA TRP A 20 -7.67 -2.31 3.29
C TRP A 20 -7.09 -0.95 2.88
N ALA A 21 -7.94 0.07 2.75
CA ALA A 21 -7.52 1.43 2.43
C ALA A 21 -6.68 2.06 3.56
N ARG A 22 -7.03 1.76 4.82
CA ARG A 22 -6.27 2.21 5.98
C ARG A 22 -4.92 1.49 6.07
N LEU A 23 -4.89 0.20 5.76
CA LEU A 23 -3.63 -0.54 5.62
C LEU A 23 -2.75 0.08 4.53
N ALA A 24 -3.29 0.32 3.33
CA ALA A 24 -2.54 0.89 2.22
C ALA A 24 -2.00 2.31 2.54
N SER A 25 -2.76 3.09 3.31
CA SER A 25 -2.33 4.40 3.81
C SER A 25 -1.16 4.28 4.80
N TRP A 26 -1.22 3.30 5.71
CA TRP A 26 -0.15 3.02 6.65
C TRP A 26 1.13 2.50 5.97
N ALA A 27 0.98 1.65 4.96
CA ALA A 27 2.09 1.16 4.13
C ALA A 27 2.71 2.25 3.22
N GLY A 28 2.22 3.50 3.27
CA GLY A 28 2.69 4.59 2.41
C GLY A 28 2.35 4.41 0.92
N ARG A 29 1.40 3.50 0.61
CA ARG A 29 0.92 3.23 -0.75
C ARG A 29 -0.11 4.26 -1.23
N CYS A 30 -0.75 4.96 -0.29
CA CYS A 30 -1.63 6.08 -0.62
C CYS A 30 -0.80 7.35 -0.85
N LEU A 31 -0.81 7.83 -2.10
CA LEU A 31 -0.29 9.13 -2.47
C LEU A 31 -1.08 10.19 -1.71
N GLY A 32 -0.40 11.16 -1.12
CA GLY A 32 -1.08 12.24 -0.41
C GLY A 32 -1.92 13.05 -1.41
N HIS A 33 -3.24 13.12 -1.20
CA HIS A 33 -4.11 14.03 -1.96
C HIS A 33 -3.99 15.44 -1.38
N HIS A 34 -2.85 16.10 -1.63
CA HIS A 34 -2.60 17.46 -1.18
C HIS A 34 -3.11 18.45 -2.23
N GLU A 35 -4.41 18.71 -2.23
CA GLU A 35 -5.01 19.79 -3.00
C GLU A 35 -5.22 21.01 -2.09
N SER A 36 -4.70 22.17 -2.50
CA SER A 36 -5.02 23.44 -1.85
C SER A 36 -5.33 24.48 -2.92
N ALA A 37 -6.46 25.16 -2.77
CA ALA A 37 -6.93 26.18 -3.72
C ALA A 37 -6.91 25.73 -5.20
N GLY A 38 -7.31 24.48 -5.48
CA GLY A 38 -7.33 23.92 -6.84
C GLY A 38 -5.95 23.58 -7.43
N LYS A 39 -4.88 23.67 -6.62
CA LYS A 39 -3.52 23.25 -7.03
C LYS A 39 -3.17 21.94 -6.36
N HIS A 40 -2.86 20.93 -7.16
CA HIS A 40 -2.21 19.71 -6.68
C HIS A 40 -0.78 20.02 -6.27
N GLN A 41 -0.51 19.86 -4.99
CA GLN A 41 0.84 19.83 -4.43
C GLN A 41 1.42 18.41 -4.60
N SER A 42 2.68 18.21 -4.21
CA SER A 42 3.37 16.94 -4.43
C SER A 42 2.58 15.74 -3.88
N GLY A 43 2.20 14.80 -4.74
CA GLY A 43 1.60 13.52 -4.34
C GLY A 43 2.58 12.54 -3.70
N ARG A 44 3.68 13.03 -3.10
CA ARG A 44 4.73 12.18 -2.56
C ARG A 44 4.15 11.27 -1.47
N SER A 45 4.34 9.97 -1.61
CA SER A 45 4.04 9.01 -0.56
C SER A 45 4.74 9.40 0.73
N ARG A 46 4.00 9.35 1.84
CA ARG A 46 4.58 9.51 3.17
C ARG A 46 5.52 8.32 3.43
N PRO A 47 6.64 8.50 4.16
CA PRO A 47 7.45 7.38 4.60
C PRO A 47 6.58 6.46 5.48
N GLY A 48 6.30 5.26 4.98
CA GLY A 48 5.59 4.18 5.68
C GLY A 48 6.50 2.96 5.85
N ALA A 49 5.91 1.79 6.13
CA ALA A 49 6.65 0.53 6.19
C ALA A 49 7.28 0.20 4.82
N MET A 50 8.55 0.57 4.63
CA MET A 50 9.24 0.51 3.33
C MET A 50 9.26 -0.90 2.73
N TRP A 51 9.47 -1.92 3.57
CA TRP A 51 9.50 -3.31 3.14
C TRP A 51 8.11 -3.82 2.74
N LEU A 52 7.06 -3.46 3.49
CA LEU A 52 5.69 -3.75 3.11
C LEU A 52 5.29 -3.03 1.81
N ALA A 53 5.69 -1.77 1.64
CA ALA A 53 5.44 -1.00 0.43
C ALA A 53 6.06 -1.64 -0.82
N ALA A 54 7.30 -2.10 -0.71
CA ALA A 54 8.00 -2.81 -1.80
C ALA A 54 7.35 -4.17 -2.10
N THR A 55 6.97 -4.92 -1.06
CA THR A 55 6.33 -6.24 -1.22
C THR A 55 4.95 -6.12 -1.87
N LEU A 56 4.15 -5.13 -1.48
CA LEU A 56 2.86 -4.84 -2.11
C LEU A 56 3.02 -4.35 -3.56
N ALA A 57 4.11 -3.63 -3.88
CA ALA A 57 4.41 -3.24 -5.25
C ALA A 57 4.63 -4.45 -6.16
N GLN A 58 5.50 -5.35 -5.72
CA GLN A 58 5.83 -6.57 -6.45
C GLN A 58 4.63 -7.50 -6.58
N GLY A 59 3.83 -7.63 -5.51
CA GLY A 59 2.58 -8.39 -5.53
C GLY A 59 1.56 -7.81 -6.51
N GLY A 60 1.39 -6.49 -6.54
CA GLY A 60 0.51 -5.82 -7.49
C GLY A 60 0.94 -5.99 -8.95
N GLU A 61 2.24 -5.88 -9.22
CA GLU A 61 2.78 -6.09 -10.57
C GLU A 61 2.64 -7.56 -11.02
N ALA A 62 2.91 -8.51 -10.14
CA ALA A 62 2.70 -9.93 -10.41
C ALA A 62 1.21 -10.27 -10.64
N ALA A 63 0.32 -9.66 -9.85
CA ALA A 63 -1.12 -9.79 -10.03
C ALA A 63 -1.58 -9.20 -11.37
N GLY A 64 -1.07 -8.03 -11.78
CA GLY A 64 -1.37 -7.41 -13.07
C GLY A 64 -0.80 -8.17 -14.27
N ARG A 65 0.25 -8.98 -14.07
CA ARG A 65 0.85 -9.85 -15.09
C ARG A 65 0.23 -11.26 -15.12
N SER A 66 -0.76 -11.55 -14.27
CA SER A 66 -1.41 -12.86 -14.21
C SER A 66 -2.53 -12.98 -15.25
N LYS A 67 -2.92 -14.21 -15.62
CA LYS A 67 -4.02 -14.42 -16.59
C LYS A 67 -5.35 -14.06 -15.93
N GLY A 68 -6.06 -13.07 -16.49
CA GLY A 68 -7.37 -12.61 -15.99
C GLY A 68 -7.33 -11.28 -15.23
N SER A 69 -6.18 -10.60 -15.17
CA SER A 69 -6.09 -9.22 -14.71
C SER A 69 -6.22 -8.25 -15.89
N TYR A 70 -7.36 -7.54 -15.91
CA TYR A 70 -7.91 -6.65 -16.95
C TYR A 70 -8.20 -7.31 -18.30
#